data_AF-A0A959UNX6-F1
#
_entry.id   AF-A0A959UNX6-F1
#
_cell.length_a   1.000
_cell.length_b   1.000
_cell.length_c   1.000
_cell.angle_alpha   90.00
_cell.angle_beta   90.00
_cell.angle_gamma   90.00
#
_symmetry.space_group_name_H-M   'P 1'
#
loop_
_entity.id
_entity.type
_entity.pdbx_description
1 polymer ?
#
loop_
_entity_poly.entity_id
_entity_poly.type
_entity_poly.pdbx_seq_one_letter_code
_entity_poly.pdbx_strand_id
1 'polypeptide(L)'
;IWKRSHDHHHKHNSKLYTSSIGSYPIVTREKYLTMGRGERAVYDFTRHPLTIAFGYLFVFIYGMCVRSYMNNPDKHKDSLLALILHVVMGTAIVLLLGWTAFWLGFVVPAFIALGLGAYLFYAQHNFPTATFADKDGWSYVNAALGSSSYMKMSQVMHWFTGNIGYHHIHHLNARIPFYRLPEAFEAIPELQEAKTTSLMPGEIVRCLRLKVWDPQLGRMIGRRELTTG
;
A
#
# COMPACT_ATOMS: atom_id res chain seq x y z
N ILE A 1 6.96 6.52 12.40
CA ILE A 1 5.59 6.05 12.10
C ILE A 1 5.67 4.91 11.10
N TRP A 2 6.26 5.17 9.92
CA TRP A 2 6.42 4.22 8.83
C TRP A 2 6.98 2.88 9.30
N LYS A 3 8.13 2.87 9.99
CA LYS A 3 8.75 1.64 10.51
C LYS A 3 7.76 0.80 11.34
N ARG A 4 7.09 1.43 12.30
CA ARG A 4 6.09 0.75 13.16
C ARG A 4 4.92 0.18 12.35
N SER A 5 4.33 0.97 11.45
CA SER A 5 3.20 0.51 10.64
C SER A 5 3.61 -0.57 9.64
N HIS A 6 4.80 -0.46 9.06
CA HIS A 6 5.38 -1.43 8.15
C HIS A 6 5.71 -2.75 8.85
N ASP A 7 6.35 -2.72 10.02
CA ASP A 7 6.66 -3.92 10.81
C ASP A 7 5.38 -4.62 11.29
N HIS A 8 4.34 -3.83 11.61
CA HIS A 8 3.02 -4.39 11.90
C HIS A 8 2.40 -5.07 10.68
N HIS A 9 2.48 -4.44 9.49
CA HIS A 9 2.02 -5.01 8.23
C HIS A 9 2.70 -6.35 7.92
N HIS A 10 4.02 -6.46 8.02
CA HIS A 10 4.72 -7.73 7.79
C HIS A 10 4.26 -8.87 8.71
N LYS A 11 3.91 -8.57 9.97
CA LYS A 11 3.44 -9.56 10.94
C LYS A 11 1.97 -9.99 10.74
N HIS A 12 1.18 -9.16 10.06
CA HIS A 12 -0.27 -9.34 9.92
C HIS A 12 -0.74 -9.31 8.47
N ASN A 13 0.17 -9.37 7.51
CA ASN A 13 -0.16 -9.22 6.09
C ASN A 13 -1.21 -10.26 5.70
N SER A 14 -2.26 -9.76 5.03
CA SER A 14 -3.31 -10.57 4.42
C SER A 14 -4.09 -11.46 5.38
N LYS A 15 -4.07 -11.13 6.68
CA LYS A 15 -5.03 -11.65 7.66
C LYS A 15 -6.34 -10.89 7.53
N LEU A 16 -7.32 -11.52 6.90
CA LEU A 16 -8.70 -11.00 6.89
C LEU A 16 -9.16 -10.77 8.34
N TYR A 17 -9.92 -9.69 8.56
CA TYR A 17 -10.49 -9.31 9.87
C TYR A 17 -9.53 -8.72 10.93
N THR A 18 -8.26 -8.46 10.59
CA THR A 18 -7.33 -7.76 11.49
C THR A 18 -7.23 -6.26 11.18
N SER A 19 -6.73 -5.47 12.13
CA SER A 19 -6.53 -4.03 11.94
C SER A 19 -5.60 -3.77 10.75
N SER A 20 -6.05 -2.98 9.77
CA SER A 20 -5.30 -2.64 8.55
C SER A 20 -4.18 -1.62 8.80
N ILE A 21 -3.52 -1.67 9.95
CA ILE A 21 -2.45 -0.75 10.31
C ILE A 21 -1.26 -1.03 9.38
N GLY A 22 -0.94 -0.05 8.53
CA GLY A 22 0.10 -0.17 7.53
C GLY A 22 -0.33 -0.89 6.25
N SER A 23 -1.64 -1.08 6.00
CA SER A 23 -2.15 -1.65 4.75
C SER A 23 -3.47 -1.04 4.31
N TYR A 24 -3.86 -1.30 3.06
CA TYR A 24 -5.21 -0.99 2.60
C TYR A 24 -6.21 -2.00 3.18
N PRO A 25 -7.33 -1.55 3.77
CA PRO A 25 -8.33 -2.47 4.29
C PRO A 25 -8.89 -3.32 3.15
N ILE A 26 -8.98 -4.63 3.38
CA ILE A 26 -9.62 -5.58 2.47
C ILE A 26 -10.68 -6.31 3.27
N VAL A 27 -11.90 -6.32 2.75
CA VAL A 27 -13.02 -7.04 3.35
C VAL A 27 -13.58 -8.06 2.37
N THR A 28 -14.27 -9.07 2.91
CA THR A 28 -15.02 -10.03 2.11
C THR A 28 -16.24 -9.37 1.46
N ARG A 29 -16.72 -9.96 0.36
CA ARG A 29 -17.97 -9.57 -0.30
C ARG A 29 -19.13 -9.50 0.70
N GLU A 30 -19.30 -10.53 1.52
CA GLU A 30 -20.33 -10.60 2.55
C GLU A 30 -20.22 -9.46 3.57
N LYS A 31 -19.02 -9.22 4.11
CA LYS A 31 -18.79 -8.12 5.05
C LYS A 31 -19.11 -6.78 4.39
N TYR A 32 -18.67 -6.54 3.16
CA TYR A 32 -18.96 -5.30 2.43
C TYR A 32 -20.47 -5.05 2.26
N LEU A 33 -21.24 -6.09 1.92
CA LEU A 33 -22.68 -6.00 1.72
C LEU A 33 -23.45 -5.70 3.01
N THR A 34 -22.93 -6.14 4.16
CA THR A 34 -23.52 -5.90 5.49
C THR A 34 -23.04 -4.60 6.16
N MET A 35 -22.03 -3.91 5.61
CA MET A 35 -21.57 -2.62 6.14
C MET A 35 -22.66 -1.54 6.13
N GLY A 36 -22.71 -0.75 7.21
CA GLY A 36 -23.48 0.49 7.22
C GLY A 36 -22.97 1.49 6.17
N ARG A 37 -23.81 2.43 5.74
CA ARG A 37 -23.48 3.41 4.68
C ARG A 37 -22.19 4.19 4.96
N GLY A 38 -21.96 4.59 6.21
CA GLY A 38 -20.75 5.31 6.62
C GLY A 38 -19.49 4.45 6.57
N GLU A 39 -19.55 3.21 7.07
CA GLU A 39 -18.42 2.26 7.03
C GLU A 39 -18.02 1.96 5.57
N ARG A 40 -19.03 1.73 4.70
CA ARG A 40 -18.83 1.53 3.27
C ARG A 40 -18.23 2.75 2.59
N ALA A 41 -18.69 3.97 2.91
CA ALA A 41 -18.14 5.20 2.36
C ALA A 41 -16.66 5.40 2.73
N VAL A 42 -16.27 5.14 3.99
CA VAL A 42 -14.87 5.20 4.43
C VAL A 42 -14.02 4.15 3.73
N TYR A 43 -14.53 2.93 3.60
CA TYR A 43 -13.85 1.84 2.88
C TYR A 43 -13.59 2.22 1.42
N ASP A 44 -14.63 2.69 0.75
CA ASP A 44 -14.59 3.09 -0.66
C ASP A 44 -13.67 4.27 -0.90
N PHE A 45 -13.72 5.28 -0.01
CA PHE A 45 -12.84 6.43 -0.04
C PHE A 45 -11.37 6.01 0.08
N THR A 46 -11.05 5.14 1.05
CA THR A 46 -9.66 4.69 1.30
C THR A 46 -9.07 3.96 0.09
N ARG A 47 -9.91 3.29 -0.71
CA ARG A 47 -9.53 2.50 -1.89
C ARG A 47 -9.85 3.20 -3.22
N HIS A 48 -10.15 4.50 -3.20
CA HIS A 48 -10.48 5.25 -4.40
C HIS A 48 -9.19 5.66 -5.14
N PRO A 49 -9.14 5.57 -6.48
CA PRO A 49 -7.95 5.97 -7.25
C PRO A 49 -7.45 7.38 -6.96
N LEU A 50 -8.37 8.35 -6.79
CA LEU A 50 -7.98 9.72 -6.41
C LEU A 50 -7.41 9.79 -5.00
N THR A 51 -7.92 9.03 -4.04
CA THR A 51 -7.35 9.01 -2.69
C THR A 51 -5.92 8.46 -2.70
N ILE A 52 -5.67 7.44 -3.54
CA ILE A 52 -4.34 6.86 -3.74
C ILE A 52 -3.41 7.86 -4.45
N ALA A 53 -3.87 8.50 -5.52
CA ALA A 53 -3.10 9.51 -6.25
C ALA A 53 -2.74 10.72 -5.36
N PHE A 54 -3.66 11.13 -4.48
CA PHE A 54 -3.44 12.16 -3.46
C PHE A 54 -2.84 11.57 -2.17
N GLY A 55 -1.97 10.56 -2.30
CA GLY A 55 -1.32 9.87 -1.19
C GLY A 55 -0.59 10.81 -0.23
N TYR A 56 -0.07 11.94 -0.72
CA TYR A 56 0.49 12.99 0.14
C TYR A 56 -0.52 13.49 1.19
N LEU A 57 -1.74 13.83 0.77
CA LEU A 57 -2.76 14.33 1.70
C LEU A 57 -3.39 13.22 2.53
N PHE A 58 -3.84 12.15 1.89
CA PHE A 58 -4.72 11.19 2.56
C PHE A 58 -3.96 10.07 3.27
N VAL A 59 -2.84 9.61 2.70
CA VAL A 59 -2.03 8.55 3.30
C VAL A 59 -1.03 9.16 4.28
N PHE A 60 -0.21 10.11 3.82
CA PHE A 60 0.86 10.67 4.65
C PHE A 60 0.34 11.69 5.68
N ILE A 61 -0.21 12.83 5.25
CA ILE A 61 -0.64 13.89 6.17
C ILE A 61 -1.77 13.40 7.08
N TYR A 62 -2.87 12.92 6.51
CA TYR A 62 -4.02 12.51 7.29
C TYR A 62 -3.81 11.15 7.97
N GLY A 63 -3.53 10.09 7.22
CA GLY A 63 -3.47 8.72 7.75
C GLY A 63 -2.30 8.50 8.73
N MET A 64 -1.07 8.70 8.24
CA MET A 64 0.15 8.41 8.99
C MET A 64 0.46 9.47 10.05
N CYS A 65 0.07 10.72 9.84
CA CYS A 65 0.34 11.77 10.80
C CYS A 65 -0.87 12.12 11.67
N VAL A 66 -1.86 12.84 11.15
CA VAL A 66 -2.99 13.37 11.95
C VAL A 66 -3.77 12.26 12.67
N ARG A 67 -4.30 11.29 11.92
CA ARG A 67 -5.13 10.20 12.45
C ARG A 67 -4.33 9.30 13.37
N SER A 68 -3.10 8.96 12.99
CA SER A 68 -2.20 8.18 13.86
C SER A 68 -1.98 8.89 15.20
N TYR A 69 -1.66 10.19 15.20
CA TYR A 69 -1.49 10.95 16.44
C TYR A 69 -2.78 11.00 17.26
N MET A 70 -3.92 11.36 16.65
CA MET A 70 -5.22 11.43 17.34
C MET A 70 -5.64 10.10 17.97
N ASN A 71 -5.33 8.97 17.34
CA ASN A 71 -5.68 7.66 17.85
C ASN A 71 -4.89 7.27 19.11
N ASN A 72 -3.63 7.68 19.23
CA ASN A 72 -2.80 7.41 20.41
C ASN A 72 -1.61 8.40 20.51
N PRO A 73 -1.83 9.59 21.09
CA PRO A 73 -0.80 10.64 21.14
C PRO A 73 0.48 10.19 21.86
N ASP A 74 0.34 9.43 22.95
CA ASP A 74 1.47 8.98 23.76
C ASP A 74 2.41 8.06 23.00
N LYS A 75 1.85 7.14 22.21
CA LYS A 75 2.61 6.19 21.40
C LYS A 75 3.09 6.79 20.09
N HIS A 76 2.40 7.81 19.57
CA HIS A 76 2.55 8.29 18.20
C HIS A 76 3.02 9.75 18.11
N LYS A 77 3.85 10.22 19.07
CA LYS A 77 4.47 11.56 19.02
C LYS A 77 5.31 11.79 17.76
N ASP A 78 5.86 10.72 17.19
CA ASP A 78 6.56 10.73 15.91
C ASP A 78 5.68 11.19 14.73
N SER A 79 4.36 10.94 14.81
CA SER A 79 3.37 11.48 13.88
C SER A 79 3.25 12.99 13.93
N LEU A 80 3.22 13.58 15.13
CA LEU A 80 3.18 15.02 15.30
C LEU A 80 4.50 15.66 14.85
N LEU A 81 5.63 15.07 15.23
CA LEU A 81 6.95 15.55 14.82
C LEU A 81 7.11 15.61 13.30
N ALA A 82 6.63 14.59 12.57
CA ALA A 82 6.67 14.56 11.11
C ALA A 82 5.88 15.72 10.48
N LEU A 83 4.73 16.09 11.03
CA LEU A 83 3.94 17.24 10.58
C LEU A 83 4.63 18.56 10.88
N ILE A 84 5.14 18.73 12.10
CA ILE A 84 5.87 19.94 12.48
C ILE A 84 7.06 20.14 11.54
N LEU A 85 7.86 19.10 11.31
CA LEU A 85 8.98 19.17 10.39
C LEU A 85 8.54 19.49 8.96
N HIS A 86 7.43 18.93 8.47
CA HIS A 86 6.89 19.28 7.15
C HIS A 86 6.49 20.75 7.03
N VAL A 87 5.81 21.29 8.05
CA VAL A 87 5.42 22.71 8.09
C VAL A 87 6.65 23.59 8.17
N VAL A 88 7.58 23.30 9.07
CA VAL A 88 8.83 24.06 9.24
C VAL A 88 9.65 24.06 7.95
N MET A 89 9.82 22.90 7.30
CA MET A 89 10.51 22.82 6.00
C MET A 89 9.80 23.63 4.93
N GLY A 90 8.47 23.50 4.82
CA GLY A 90 7.69 24.27 3.85
C GLY A 90 7.81 25.78 4.08
N THR A 91 7.67 26.24 5.33
CA THR A 91 7.84 27.64 5.72
C THR A 91 9.26 28.13 5.43
N ALA A 92 10.29 27.35 5.78
CA ALA A 92 11.67 27.71 5.50
C ALA A 92 11.94 27.86 3.99
N ILE A 93 11.41 26.95 3.16
CA ILE A 93 11.52 27.05 1.70
C ILE A 93 10.82 28.32 1.18
N VAL A 94 9.62 28.63 1.65
CA VAL A 94 8.91 29.86 1.25
C VAL A 94 9.70 31.11 1.65
N LEU A 95 10.22 31.16 2.88
CA LEU A 95 10.93 32.32 3.41
C LEU A 95 12.30 32.53 2.74
N LEU A 96 13.02 31.46 2.42
CA LEU A 96 14.39 31.53 1.90
C LEU A 96 14.44 31.50 0.36
N LEU A 97 13.51 30.79 -0.29
CA LEU A 97 13.56 30.48 -1.72
C LEU A 97 12.28 30.89 -2.47
N GLY A 98 11.24 31.34 -1.78
CA GLY A 98 9.98 31.81 -2.35
C GLY A 98 8.98 30.72 -2.73
N TRP A 99 7.79 31.16 -3.15
CA TRP A 99 6.66 30.28 -3.47
C TRP A 99 6.91 29.33 -4.64
N THR A 100 7.68 29.75 -5.64
CA THR A 100 8.01 28.90 -6.79
C THR A 100 8.81 27.68 -6.35
N ALA A 101 9.82 27.86 -5.50
CA ALA A 101 10.61 26.77 -4.94
C ALA A 101 9.76 25.85 -4.04
N PHE A 102 8.82 26.41 -3.27
CA PHE A 102 7.89 25.63 -2.46
C PHE A 102 7.00 24.72 -3.31
N TRP A 103 6.37 25.24 -4.36
CA TRP A 103 5.49 24.42 -5.19
C TRP A 103 6.25 23.39 -6.01
N LEU A 104 7.31 23.80 -6.71
CA LEU A 104 8.02 22.93 -7.65
C LEU A 104 9.05 22.02 -6.98
N GLY A 105 9.66 22.47 -5.88
CA GLY A 105 10.71 21.73 -5.17
C GLY A 105 10.23 20.93 -3.97
N PHE A 106 9.05 21.23 -3.42
CA PHE A 106 8.54 20.57 -2.22
C PHE A 106 7.18 19.90 -2.45
N VAL A 107 6.15 20.67 -2.83
CA VAL A 107 4.78 20.15 -2.87
C VAL A 107 4.55 19.20 -4.04
N VAL A 108 4.87 19.59 -5.28
CA VAL A 108 4.66 18.75 -6.46
C VAL A 108 5.47 17.44 -6.36
N PRO A 109 6.76 17.45 -6.01
CA PRO A 109 7.52 16.22 -5.80
C PRO A 109 6.92 15.35 -4.69
N ALA A 110 6.43 15.93 -3.58
CA ALA A 110 5.78 15.16 -2.52
C ALA A 110 4.50 14.47 -3.01
N PHE A 111 3.67 15.16 -3.81
CA PHE A 111 2.48 14.56 -4.42
C PHE A 111 2.85 13.37 -5.32
N ILE A 112 3.84 13.54 -6.19
CA ILE A 112 4.29 12.49 -7.09
C ILE A 112 4.84 11.30 -6.30
N ALA A 113 5.80 11.55 -5.40
CA ALA A 113 6.46 10.50 -4.64
C ALA A 113 5.49 9.72 -3.73
N LEU A 114 4.64 10.42 -2.99
CA LEU A 114 3.72 9.78 -2.03
C LEU A 114 2.48 9.20 -2.72
N GLY A 115 2.06 9.76 -3.86
CA GLY A 115 1.04 9.14 -4.71
C GLY A 115 1.54 7.84 -5.35
N LEU A 116 2.76 7.84 -5.89
CA LEU A 116 3.41 6.64 -6.43
C LEU A 116 3.64 5.60 -5.34
N GLY A 117 4.17 5.99 -4.18
CA GLY A 117 4.36 5.10 -3.04
C GLY A 117 3.06 4.45 -2.56
N ALA A 118 1.99 5.24 -2.45
CA ALA A 118 0.65 4.75 -2.11
C ALA A 118 0.14 3.73 -3.15
N TYR A 119 0.30 4.02 -4.44
CA TYR A 119 -0.10 3.11 -5.51
C TYR A 119 0.74 1.82 -5.55
N LEU A 120 2.07 1.92 -5.44
CA LEU A 120 2.96 0.75 -5.40
C LEU A 120 2.61 -0.17 -4.23
N PHE A 121 2.29 0.40 -3.07
CA PHE A 121 1.84 -0.38 -1.93
C PHE A 121 0.47 -1.03 -2.19
N TYR A 122 -0.47 -0.30 -2.80
CA TYR A 122 -1.79 -0.81 -3.16
C TYR A 122 -1.70 -1.98 -4.15
N ALA A 123 -1.06 -1.76 -5.30
CA ALA A 123 -1.02 -2.71 -6.42
C ALA A 123 -0.24 -3.98 -6.09
N GLN A 124 0.71 -3.91 -5.17
CA GLN A 124 1.47 -5.09 -4.73
C GLN A 124 0.71 -5.98 -3.75
N HIS A 125 -0.46 -5.55 -3.28
CA HIS A 125 -1.37 -6.35 -2.44
C HIS A 125 -2.80 -6.45 -3.01
N ASN A 126 -3.11 -5.72 -4.08
CA ASN A 126 -4.45 -5.65 -4.67
C ASN A 126 -4.35 -5.80 -6.19
N PHE A 127 -3.98 -7.00 -6.62
CA PHE A 127 -3.79 -7.39 -8.01
C PHE A 127 -4.64 -8.62 -8.34
N PRO A 128 -4.95 -8.90 -9.62
CA PRO A 128 -5.97 -9.88 -10.01
C PRO A 128 -5.78 -11.30 -9.46
N THR A 129 -4.54 -11.74 -9.32
CA THR A 129 -4.19 -13.10 -8.86
C THR A 129 -3.91 -13.18 -7.37
N ALA A 130 -3.97 -12.06 -6.63
CA ALA A 130 -3.76 -12.04 -5.19
C ALA A 130 -4.79 -12.96 -4.50
N THR A 131 -4.32 -13.76 -3.55
CA THR A 131 -5.17 -14.65 -2.73
C THR A 131 -5.13 -14.22 -1.28
N PHE A 132 -6.23 -14.38 -0.56
CA PHE A 132 -6.32 -14.09 0.87
C PHE A 132 -6.84 -15.34 1.59
N ALA A 133 -6.30 -15.60 2.78
CA ALA A 133 -6.73 -16.68 3.64
C ALA A 133 -7.46 -16.13 4.86
N ASP A 134 -8.42 -16.90 5.37
CA ASP A 134 -8.95 -16.70 6.71
C ASP A 134 -7.92 -17.12 7.76
N LYS A 135 -8.27 -16.96 9.05
CA LYS A 135 -7.35 -17.24 10.16
C LYS A 135 -6.90 -18.70 10.20
N ASP A 136 -7.76 -19.64 9.80
CA ASP A 136 -7.54 -21.07 9.94
C ASP A 136 -6.70 -21.64 8.79
N GLY A 137 -6.74 -21.01 7.61
CA GLY A 137 -5.89 -21.32 6.45
C GLY A 137 -4.63 -20.44 6.32
N TRP A 138 -4.38 -19.51 7.25
CA TRP A 138 -3.26 -18.57 7.13
C TRP A 138 -1.93 -19.20 7.54
N SER A 139 -0.95 -19.13 6.63
CA SER A 139 0.47 -19.30 6.97
C SER A 139 1.24 -18.07 6.52
N TYR A 140 2.30 -17.72 7.25
CA TYR A 140 3.15 -16.57 6.92
C TYR A 140 3.69 -16.65 5.49
N VAL A 141 4.19 -17.83 5.09
CA VAL A 141 4.75 -18.07 3.76
C VAL A 141 3.69 -17.95 2.67
N ASN A 142 2.51 -18.55 2.87
CA ASN A 142 1.42 -18.47 1.90
C ASN A 142 0.89 -17.05 1.75
N ALA A 143 0.83 -16.27 2.84
CA ALA A 143 0.44 -14.86 2.78
C ALA A 143 1.52 -14.01 2.10
N ALA A 144 2.80 -14.25 2.40
CA ALA A 144 3.91 -13.53 1.77
C ALA A 144 3.94 -13.74 0.25
N LEU A 145 3.80 -14.98 -0.21
CA LEU A 145 3.92 -15.34 -1.64
C LEU A 145 2.58 -15.24 -2.40
N GLY A 146 1.47 -15.53 -1.75
CA GLY A 146 0.13 -15.58 -2.36
C GLY A 146 -0.60 -14.24 -2.38
N SER A 147 -0.27 -13.35 -1.44
CA SER A 147 -0.95 -12.07 -1.24
C SER A 147 -0.06 -10.84 -1.49
N SER A 148 1.18 -11.08 -1.91
CA SER A 148 2.11 -10.05 -2.38
C SER A 148 2.61 -10.42 -3.77
N SER A 149 2.97 -9.43 -4.59
CA SER A 149 3.40 -9.70 -5.97
C SER A 149 4.90 -9.49 -6.18
N TYR A 150 5.40 -10.12 -7.25
CA TYR A 150 6.52 -9.61 -8.01
C TYR A 150 6.02 -8.59 -9.05
N MET A 151 6.31 -7.31 -8.85
CA MET A 151 5.95 -6.27 -9.82
C MET A 151 7.00 -6.18 -10.92
N LYS A 152 6.63 -6.62 -12.13
CA LYS A 152 7.47 -6.50 -13.32
C LYS A 152 7.62 -5.03 -13.69
N MET A 153 8.87 -4.56 -13.75
CA MET A 153 9.20 -3.19 -14.10
C MET A 153 10.53 -3.13 -14.88
N SER A 154 10.80 -2.02 -15.57
CA SER A 154 12.06 -1.84 -16.29
C SER A 154 13.23 -1.68 -15.31
N GLN A 155 14.46 -1.88 -15.77
CA GLN A 155 15.67 -1.64 -14.97
C GLN A 155 15.73 -0.22 -14.40
N VAL A 156 15.25 0.76 -15.18
CA VAL A 156 15.14 2.16 -14.74
C VAL A 156 14.20 2.28 -13.54
N MET A 157 13.03 1.63 -13.60
CA MET A 157 12.07 1.65 -12.49
C MET A 157 12.58 0.86 -11.28
N HIS A 158 13.30 -0.24 -11.49
CA HIS A 158 13.99 -0.94 -10.41
C HIS A 158 14.97 -0.03 -9.67
N TRP A 159 15.73 0.80 -10.41
CA TRP A 159 16.63 1.79 -9.81
C TRP A 159 15.86 2.88 -9.04
N PHE A 160 14.88 3.53 -9.68
CA PHE A 160 14.11 4.62 -9.05
C PHE A 160 13.33 4.19 -7.80
N THR A 161 12.84 2.95 -7.79
CA THR A 161 12.03 2.43 -6.68
C THR A 161 12.84 1.63 -5.67
N GLY A 162 14.15 1.51 -5.87
CA GLY A 162 15.02 0.70 -5.02
C GLY A 162 14.54 -0.74 -4.94
N ASN A 163 14.32 -1.39 -6.09
CA ASN A 163 13.93 -2.80 -6.18
C ASN A 163 12.66 -3.19 -5.40
N ILE A 164 11.75 -2.24 -5.15
CA ILE A 164 10.50 -2.54 -4.44
C ILE A 164 9.68 -3.62 -5.13
N GLY A 165 9.86 -3.82 -6.44
CA GLY A 165 9.11 -4.82 -7.21
C GLY A 165 9.26 -6.25 -6.72
N TYR A 166 10.34 -6.61 -6.03
CA TYR A 166 10.54 -7.92 -5.41
C TYR A 166 9.81 -8.02 -4.06
N HIS A 167 8.59 -7.50 -3.98
CA HIS A 167 7.87 -7.31 -2.73
C HIS A 167 7.44 -8.61 -2.09
N HIS A 168 7.19 -9.66 -2.88
CA HIS A 168 6.97 -11.02 -2.35
C HIS A 168 8.18 -11.54 -1.56
N ILE A 169 9.40 -11.29 -2.02
CA ILE A 169 10.63 -11.65 -1.30
C ILE A 169 10.79 -10.78 -0.05
N HIS A 170 10.52 -9.48 -0.16
CA HIS A 170 10.53 -8.57 0.98
C HIS A 170 9.53 -8.99 2.07
N HIS A 171 8.34 -9.44 1.68
CA HIS A 171 7.36 -10.02 2.61
C HIS A 171 7.82 -11.35 3.19
N LEU A 172 8.48 -12.19 2.40
CA LEU A 172 9.01 -13.45 2.92
C LEU A 172 10.12 -13.20 3.95
N ASN A 173 11.00 -12.22 3.71
CA ASN A 173 12.05 -11.84 4.65
C ASN A 173 12.44 -10.35 4.51
N ALA A 174 11.78 -9.51 5.31
CA ALA A 174 12.00 -8.06 5.30
C ALA A 174 13.39 -7.62 5.84
N ARG A 175 14.24 -8.57 6.26
CA ARG A 175 15.64 -8.29 6.65
C ARG A 175 16.58 -8.25 5.47
N ILE A 176 16.20 -8.83 4.32
CA ILE A 176 17.00 -8.74 3.10
C ILE A 176 16.91 -7.30 2.62
N PRO A 177 18.03 -6.56 2.51
CA PRO A 177 17.97 -5.19 2.02
C PRO A 177 17.59 -5.20 0.54
N PHE A 178 16.84 -4.17 0.13
CA PHE A 178 16.27 -4.08 -1.22
C PHE A 178 17.27 -4.30 -2.37
N TYR A 179 18.51 -3.82 -2.22
CA TYR A 179 19.55 -3.99 -3.25
C TYR A 179 20.00 -5.45 -3.45
N ARG A 180 19.70 -6.35 -2.49
CA ARG A 180 20.00 -7.79 -2.56
C ARG A 180 18.79 -8.66 -2.91
N LEU A 181 17.60 -8.09 -3.03
CA LEU A 181 16.42 -8.85 -3.45
C LEU A 181 16.58 -9.52 -4.82
N PRO A 182 17.23 -8.89 -5.83
CA PRO A 182 17.52 -9.56 -7.09
C PRO A 182 18.41 -10.81 -6.91
N GLU A 183 19.43 -10.75 -6.04
CA GLU A 183 20.29 -11.91 -5.74
C GLU A 183 19.47 -13.09 -5.20
N ALA A 184 18.54 -12.82 -4.28
CA ALA A 184 17.66 -13.84 -3.71
C ALA A 184 16.69 -14.41 -4.77
N PHE A 185 16.15 -13.55 -5.65
CA PHE A 185 15.27 -13.96 -6.74
C PHE A 185 15.98 -14.91 -7.72
N GLU A 186 17.20 -14.56 -8.14
CA GLU A 186 17.98 -15.37 -9.09
C GLU A 186 18.45 -16.68 -8.45
N ALA A 187 18.84 -16.67 -7.18
CA ALA A 187 19.41 -17.84 -6.50
C ALA A 187 18.38 -18.91 -6.08
N ILE A 188 17.09 -18.57 -6.01
CA ILE A 188 16.04 -19.45 -5.47
C ILE A 188 14.91 -19.60 -6.51
N PRO A 189 14.87 -20.70 -7.28
CA PRO A 189 13.88 -20.90 -8.34
C PRO A 189 12.43 -20.74 -7.88
N GLU A 190 12.10 -21.16 -6.66
CA GLU A 190 10.74 -21.06 -6.10
C GLU A 190 10.28 -19.60 -5.92
N LEU A 191 11.21 -18.64 -5.78
CA LEU A 191 10.88 -17.22 -5.70
C LEU A 191 10.56 -16.61 -7.08
N GLN A 192 10.86 -17.32 -8.17
CA GLN A 192 10.59 -16.89 -9.54
C GLN A 192 9.17 -17.25 -10.00
N GLU A 193 8.55 -18.25 -9.37
CA GLU A 193 7.16 -18.66 -9.56
C GLU A 193 6.14 -17.74 -8.84
N ALA A 194 6.56 -16.52 -8.53
CA ALA A 194 5.75 -15.54 -7.82
C ALA A 194 4.60 -15.03 -8.67
N LYS A 195 3.49 -14.69 -8.00
CA LYS A 195 2.38 -14.00 -8.66
C LYS A 195 2.82 -12.61 -9.07
N THR A 196 2.43 -12.17 -10.27
CA THR A 196 2.96 -10.92 -10.83
C THR A 196 1.90 -9.85 -11.08
N THR A 197 2.33 -8.60 -11.02
CA THR A 197 1.63 -7.43 -11.58
C THR A 197 2.65 -6.55 -12.32
N SER A 198 2.24 -5.42 -12.88
CA SER A 198 3.17 -4.48 -13.51
C SER A 198 2.69 -3.02 -13.43
N LEU A 199 3.55 -2.12 -13.90
CA LEU A 199 3.23 -0.70 -14.10
C LEU A 199 2.64 -0.39 -15.48
N MET A 200 2.28 -1.42 -16.27
CA MET A 200 1.60 -1.20 -17.54
C MET A 200 0.21 -0.57 -17.30
N PRO A 201 -0.22 0.44 -18.08
CA PRO A 201 -1.49 1.14 -17.84
C PRO A 201 -2.71 0.21 -17.70
N GLY A 202 -2.77 -0.87 -18.48
CA GLY A 202 -3.82 -1.88 -18.38
C GLY A 202 -3.83 -2.60 -17.02
N GLU A 203 -2.67 -2.98 -16.50
CA GLU A 203 -2.54 -3.63 -15.19
C GLU A 203 -2.87 -2.66 -14.05
N ILE A 204 -2.49 -1.38 -14.19
CA ILE A 204 -2.86 -0.32 -13.23
C ILE A 204 -4.39 -0.23 -13.12
N VAL A 205 -5.08 -0.14 -14.27
CA VAL A 205 -6.54 -0.07 -14.30
C VAL A 205 -7.17 -1.33 -13.70
N ARG A 206 -6.63 -2.52 -14.01
CA ARG A 206 -7.12 -3.79 -13.43
C ARG A 206 -6.98 -3.77 -11.90
N CYS A 207 -5.82 -3.41 -11.36
CA CYS A 207 -5.60 -3.35 -9.91
C CYS A 207 -6.58 -2.37 -9.23
N LEU A 208 -6.73 -1.16 -9.77
CA LEU A 208 -7.60 -0.12 -9.19
C LEU A 208 -9.10 -0.45 -9.24
N ARG A 209 -9.52 -1.34 -10.16
CA ARG A 209 -10.92 -1.80 -10.25
C ARG A 209 -11.30 -2.81 -9.18
N LEU A 210 -10.33 -3.54 -8.61
CA LEU A 210 -10.57 -4.55 -7.57
C LEU A 210 -10.97 -3.88 -6.25
N LYS A 211 -12.09 -4.29 -5.66
CA LYS A 211 -12.64 -3.66 -4.46
C LYS A 211 -12.74 -4.57 -3.26
N VAL A 212 -13.19 -5.80 -3.41
CA VAL A 212 -13.40 -6.72 -2.27
C VAL A 212 -12.88 -8.11 -2.61
N TRP A 213 -12.61 -8.89 -1.58
CA TRP A 213 -12.30 -10.32 -1.71
C TRP A 213 -13.59 -11.12 -1.79
N ASP A 214 -13.74 -12.02 -2.76
CA ASP A 214 -14.82 -13.00 -2.79
C ASP A 214 -14.28 -14.39 -2.40
N PRO A 215 -14.58 -14.89 -1.19
CA PRO A 215 -14.11 -16.20 -0.75
C PRO A 215 -14.63 -17.37 -1.61
N GLN A 216 -15.82 -17.25 -2.21
CA GLN A 216 -16.41 -18.32 -3.02
C GLN A 216 -15.69 -18.44 -4.36
N LEU A 217 -15.28 -17.31 -4.94
CA LEU A 217 -14.53 -17.27 -6.20
C LEU A 217 -13.02 -17.38 -6.02
N GLY A 218 -12.51 -17.28 -4.78
CA GLY A 218 -11.08 -17.29 -4.49
C GLY A 218 -10.31 -16.16 -5.16
N ARG A 219 -10.96 -15.01 -5.41
CA ARG A 219 -10.32 -13.85 -6.07
C ARG A 219 -10.91 -12.51 -5.62
N MET A 220 -10.17 -11.45 -5.90
CA MET A 220 -10.69 -10.10 -5.78
C MET A 220 -11.70 -9.81 -6.90
N ILE A 221 -12.77 -9.06 -6.59
CA ILE A 221 -13.81 -8.67 -7.54
C ILE A 221 -14.01 -7.15 -7.57
N GLY A 222 -14.49 -6.64 -8.70
CA GLY A 222 -14.81 -5.23 -8.89
C GLY A 222 -16.25 -4.85 -8.53
N ARG A 223 -16.57 -3.55 -8.58
CA ARG A 223 -17.94 -3.06 -8.27
C ARG A 223 -19.04 -3.67 -9.15
N ARG A 224 -18.74 -3.94 -10.42
CA ARG A 224 -19.73 -4.48 -11.37
C ARG A 224 -20.19 -5.89 -10.97
N GLU A 225 -19.28 -6.69 -10.43
CA GLU A 225 -19.54 -8.06 -9.99
C GLU A 225 -20.25 -8.10 -8.62
N LEU A 226 -20.20 -7.01 -7.84
CA LEU A 226 -20.91 -6.93 -6.56
C LEU A 226 -22.44 -6.86 -6.73
N THR A 227 -22.91 -6.37 -7.88
CA THR A 227 -24.34 -6.13 -8.15
C THR A 227 -24.98 -7.23 -8.99
N THR A 228 -24.24 -8.23 -9.44
CA THR A 228 -24.70 -9.26 -10.39
C THR A 228 -24.95 -10.63 -9.76
N GLY A 229 -25.23 -10.68 -8.45
CA GLY A 229 -25.51 -11.94 -7.74
C GLY A 229 -26.75 -11.87 -6.89
#